data_AF-A0A9X8VBP9-F1
#
_entry.id   AF-A0A9X8VBP9-F1
#
_cell.length_a   1.000
_cell.length_b   1.000
_cell.length_c   1.000
_cell.angle_alpha   90.00
_cell.angle_beta   90.00
_cell.angle_gamma   90.00
#
_symmetry.space_group_name_H-M   'P 1'
#
loop_
_entity.id
_entity.type
_entity.pdbx_description
1 polymer ?
#
loop_
_entity_poly.entity_id
_entity_poly.type
_entity_poly.pdbx_seq_one_letter_code
_entity_poly.pdbx_strand_id
1 'polypeptide(L)'
;QDRSPTIRASLAEVEQSLAIAIGLVILVVFIFLRSGRATLIPAVAVPVSLIGSFAAMYLCGFSLNNLSLMALTIATGFVVDDAIVVLENISRHVEAGMKPINAALLGAREVGFTVLSMSVSLVAVFIPLLLMEGLPG
;
A
#
# COMPACT_ATOMS: atom_id res chain seq x y z
N GLN A 1 -31.06 8.26 20.36
CA GLN A 1 -30.51 9.38 19.57
C GLN A 1 -29.76 8.77 18.40
N ASP A 2 -30.39 8.71 17.23
CA ASP A 2 -29.83 8.12 16.01
C ASP A 2 -28.50 8.78 15.66
N ARG A 3 -27.41 8.02 15.75
CA ARG A 3 -26.05 8.44 15.33
C ARG A 3 -25.80 8.28 13.83
N SER A 4 -26.85 7.99 13.05
CA SER A 4 -26.78 7.75 11.61
C SER A 4 -26.35 8.95 10.75
N PRO A 5 -26.69 10.23 11.04
CA PRO A 5 -26.28 11.33 10.16
C PRO A 5 -24.78 11.68 10.34
N THR A 6 -24.26 11.62 11.57
CA THR A 6 -22.86 11.95 11.87
C THR A 6 -21.89 10.90 11.35
N ILE A 7 -22.23 9.60 11.44
CA ILE A 7 -21.39 8.52 10.89
C ILE A 7 -21.31 8.60 9.37
N ARG A 8 -22.42 8.89 8.67
CA ARG A 8 -22.42 9.04 7.21
C ARG A 8 -21.61 10.25 6.73
N ALA A 9 -21.65 11.36 7.48
CA ALA A 9 -20.84 12.54 7.18
C ALA A 9 -19.33 12.26 7.37
N SER A 10 -18.94 11.62 8.48
CA SER A 10 -17.54 11.23 8.70
C SER A 10 -17.05 10.17 7.71
N LEU A 11 -17.92 9.24 7.29
CA LEU A 11 -17.57 8.26 6.24
C LEU A 11 -17.35 8.94 4.89
N ALA A 12 -18.19 9.91 4.51
CA ALA A 12 -18.02 10.66 3.27
C ALA A 12 -16.74 11.51 3.28
N GLU A 13 -16.39 12.10 4.43
CA GLU A 13 -15.16 12.87 4.61
C GLU A 13 -13.90 11.97 4.54
N VAL A 14 -13.97 10.78 5.13
CA VAL A 14 -12.92 9.76 5.02
C VAL A 14 -12.80 9.24 3.59
N GLU A 15 -13.92 8.96 2.91
CA GLU A 15 -13.93 8.54 1.51
C GLU A 15 -13.30 9.59 0.59
N GLN A 16 -13.66 10.86 0.78
CA GLN A 16 -13.07 11.97 0.02
C GLN A 16 -11.57 12.12 0.30
N SER A 17 -11.16 12.01 1.57
CA SER A 17 -9.75 12.07 1.95
C SER A 17 -8.95 10.92 1.35
N LEU A 18 -9.51 9.71 1.35
CA LEU A 18 -8.91 8.52 0.74
C LEU A 18 -8.78 8.68 -0.78
N ALA A 19 -9.82 9.21 -1.44
CA ALA A 19 -9.82 9.48 -2.87
C ALA A 19 -8.76 10.53 -3.27
N ILE A 20 -8.62 11.61 -2.50
CA ILE A 20 -7.59 12.63 -2.69
C ILE A 20 -6.20 12.03 -2.48
N ALA A 21 -6.00 11.23 -1.43
CA ALA A 21 -4.72 10.57 -1.14
C ALA A 21 -4.30 9.61 -2.27
N ILE A 22 -5.22 8.75 -2.74
CA ILE A 22 -4.98 7.84 -3.86
C ILE A 22 -4.66 8.64 -5.13
N GLY A 23 -5.41 9.70 -5.43
CA GLY A 23 -5.17 10.57 -6.58
C GLY A 23 -3.78 11.23 -6.55
N LEU A 24 -3.36 11.72 -5.38
CA LEU A 24 -2.02 12.30 -5.19
C LEU A 24 -0.90 11.28 -5.36
N VAL A 25 -1.07 10.07 -4.81
CA VAL A 25 -0.09 8.98 -4.99
C VAL A 25 0.05 8.64 -6.47
N ILE A 26 -1.05 8.46 -7.21
CA ILE A 26 -1.02 8.16 -8.64
C ILE A 26 -0.32 9.29 -9.42
N LEU A 27 -0.61 10.55 -9.10
CA LEU A 27 -0.01 11.71 -9.75
C LEU A 27 1.50 11.80 -9.52
N VAL A 28 1.96 11.61 -8.28
CA VAL A 28 3.39 11.62 -7.93
C VAL A 28 4.12 10.47 -8.64
N VAL A 29 3.55 9.28 -8.62
CA VAL A 29 4.12 8.11 -9.31
C VAL A 29 4.16 8.30 -10.83
N PHE A 30 3.12 8.92 -11.40
CA PHE A 30 3.09 9.28 -12.83
C PHE A 30 4.21 10.25 -13.20
N ILE A 31 4.44 11.28 -12.37
CA ILE A 31 5.51 12.26 -12.58
C ILE A 31 6.89 11.59 -12.49
N PHE A 32 7.11 10.70 -11.52
CA PHE A 32 8.39 10.03 -11.31
C PHE A 32 8.72 9.02 -12.43
N LEU A 33 7.76 8.20 -12.84
CA LEU A 33 8.01 7.12 -13.80
C LEU A 33 7.93 7.56 -15.26
N ARG A 34 7.27 8.69 -15.56
CA ARG A 34 7.13 9.31 -16.90
C ARG A 34 6.68 8.34 -18.01
N SER A 35 6.12 7.19 -17.64
CA SER A 35 5.69 6.11 -18.53
C SER A 35 4.39 5.48 -18.01
N GLY A 36 3.28 5.73 -18.70
CA GLY A 36 1.95 5.32 -18.23
C GLY A 36 1.79 3.81 -17.98
N ARG A 37 2.57 2.97 -18.68
CA ARG A 37 2.54 1.51 -18.48
C ARG A 37 3.17 1.08 -17.16
N ALA A 38 4.22 1.77 -16.72
CA ALA A 38 4.88 1.51 -15.44
C ALA A 38 4.00 2.02 -14.29
N THR A 39 3.36 3.18 -14.45
CA THR A 39 2.45 3.77 -13.46
C THR A 39 1.21 2.90 -13.15
N LEU A 40 0.75 2.09 -14.10
CA LEU A 40 -0.43 1.22 -13.91
C LEU A 40 -0.22 0.15 -12.82
N ILE A 41 1.01 -0.30 -12.61
CA ILE A 41 1.32 -1.37 -11.64
C ILE A 41 1.02 -0.91 -10.21
N PRO A 42 1.64 0.16 -9.68
CA PRO A 42 1.30 0.70 -8.36
C PRO A 42 -0.15 1.23 -8.29
N ALA A 43 -0.69 1.76 -9.39
CA ALA A 43 -2.08 2.25 -9.42
C ALA A 43 -3.13 1.15 -9.17
N VAL A 44 -2.83 -0.11 -9.49
CA VAL A 44 -3.68 -1.27 -9.17
C VAL A 44 -3.27 -1.89 -7.83
N ALA A 45 -1.97 -1.92 -7.51
CA ALA A 45 -1.48 -2.52 -6.27
C ALA A 45 -2.05 -1.83 -5.02
N VAL A 46 -2.14 -0.50 -5.02
CA VAL A 46 -2.64 0.29 -3.87
C VAL A 46 -4.12 0.01 -3.55
N PRO A 47 -5.07 0.13 -4.50
CA PRO A 47 -6.46 -0.20 -4.21
C PRO A 47 -6.64 -1.65 -3.75
N VAL A 48 -5.94 -2.59 -4.38
CA VAL A 48 -6.03 -4.01 -4.03
C VAL A 48 -5.51 -4.27 -2.61
N SER A 49 -4.41 -3.64 -2.19
CA SER A 49 -3.87 -3.78 -0.84
C SER A 49 -4.77 -3.16 0.23
N LEU A 50 -5.40 -2.01 -0.06
CA LEU A 50 -6.37 -1.38 0.82
C LEU A 50 -7.61 -2.26 1.00
N ILE A 51 -8.17 -2.78 -0.09
CA ILE A 51 -9.33 -3.69 -0.04
C ILE A 51 -8.98 -4.94 0.77
N GLY A 52 -7.80 -5.54 0.54
CA GLY A 52 -7.32 -6.68 1.31
C GLY A 52 -7.17 -6.37 2.80
N SER A 53 -6.66 -5.18 3.13
CA SER A 53 -6.51 -4.72 4.52
C SER A 53 -7.87 -4.54 5.19
N PHE A 54 -8.84 -3.92 4.52
CA PHE A 54 -10.21 -3.78 5.03
C PHE A 54 -10.91 -5.14 5.20
N ALA A 55 -10.69 -6.08 4.29
CA ALA A 55 -11.21 -7.44 4.42
C ALA A 55 -10.63 -8.14 5.66
N ALA A 56 -9.32 -8.04 5.89
CA ALA A 56 -8.68 -8.59 7.08
C ALA A 56 -9.18 -7.92 8.38
N MET A 57 -9.34 -6.58 8.38
CA MET A 57 -9.92 -5.86 9.52
C MET A 57 -11.35 -6.33 9.81
N TYR A 58 -12.18 -6.52 8.79
CA TYR A 58 -13.55 -7.03 8.94
C TYR A 58 -13.57 -8.43 9.55
N LEU A 59 -12.71 -9.34 9.07
CA LEU A 59 -12.60 -10.71 9.60
C LEU A 59 -12.10 -10.76 11.05
N CYS A 60 -11.20 -9.86 11.42
CA CYS A 60 -10.68 -9.73 12.79
C CYS A 60 -11.58 -8.89 13.71
N GLY A 61 -12.68 -8.33 13.21
CA GLY A 61 -13.60 -7.47 13.97
C GLY A 61 -13.02 -6.11 14.36
N PHE A 62 -11.98 -5.63 13.67
CA PHE A 62 -11.38 -4.32 13.92
C PHE A 62 -12.25 -3.18 13.35
N SER A 63 -12.43 -2.13 14.15
CA SER A 63 -13.14 -0.93 13.73
C SER A 63 -12.22 0.06 13.01
N LEU A 64 -12.76 0.78 12.03
CA LEU A 64 -12.08 1.93 11.45
C LEU A 64 -12.09 3.11 12.43
N ASN A 65 -10.91 3.57 12.85
CA ASN A 65 -10.75 4.77 13.68
C ASN A 65 -9.55 5.60 13.20
N ASN A 66 -9.28 6.73 13.85
CA ASN A 66 -8.18 7.62 13.46
C ASN A 66 -6.80 6.92 13.48
N LEU A 67 -6.56 6.02 14.43
CA LEU A 67 -5.31 5.23 14.48
C LEU A 67 -5.23 4.28 13.27
N SER A 68 -6.32 3.59 12.93
CA SER A 68 -6.39 2.72 11.76
C SER A 68 -6.21 3.51 10.45
N LEU A 69 -6.77 4.71 10.34
CA LEU A 69 -6.60 5.56 9.16
C LEU A 69 -5.14 6.04 9.00
N MET A 70 -4.48 6.42 10.10
CA MET A 70 -3.05 6.75 10.07
C MET A 70 -2.21 5.53 9.69
N ALA A 71 -2.52 4.36 10.23
CA ALA A 71 -1.84 3.11 9.89
C ALA A 71 -2.02 2.73 8.41
N LEU A 72 -3.24 2.84 7.86
CA LEU A 72 -3.54 2.59 6.44
C LEU A 72 -2.82 3.58 5.52
N THR A 73 -2.70 4.84 5.94
CA THR A 73 -1.95 5.85 5.18
C THR A 73 -0.47 5.50 5.07
N ILE A 74 0.16 5.10 6.18
CA ILE A 74 1.56 4.66 6.22
C ILE A 74 1.73 3.36 5.41
N ALA A 75 0.84 2.39 5.62
CA ALA A 75 0.88 1.10 4.92
C ALA A 75 0.75 1.26 3.40
N THR A 76 -0.09 2.20 2.94
CA THR A 76 -0.19 2.52 1.51
C THR A 76 1.15 2.97 0.94
N GLY A 77 1.91 3.79 1.67
CA GLY A 77 3.26 4.21 1.29
C GLY A 77 4.23 3.03 1.14
N PHE A 78 4.23 2.10 2.08
CA PHE A 78 5.09 0.90 2.01
C PHE A 78 4.74 -0.01 0.84
N VAL A 79 3.45 -0.21 0.54
CA VAL A 79 3.02 -1.02 -0.60
C VAL A 79 3.46 -0.39 -1.93
N VAL A 80 3.36 0.93 -2.05
CA VAL A 80 3.82 1.65 -3.26
C VAL A 80 5.33 1.50 -3.43
N ASP A 81 6.09 1.67 -2.35
CA ASP A 81 7.56 1.56 -2.37
C ASP A 81 7.99 0.16 -2.83
N ASP A 82 7.43 -0.90 -2.24
CA ASP A 82 7.71 -2.29 -2.64
C ASP A 82 7.38 -2.53 -4.13
N ALA A 83 6.24 -2.02 -4.61
CA ALA A 83 5.83 -2.16 -6.00
C ALA A 83 6.78 -1.41 -6.96
N ILE A 84 7.26 -0.22 -6.57
CA ILE A 84 8.20 0.58 -7.34
C ILE A 84 9.56 -0.10 -7.40
N VAL A 85 10.08 -0.63 -6.28
CA VAL A 85 11.39 -1.29 -6.22
C VAL A 85 11.44 -2.50 -7.16
N VAL A 86 10.39 -3.32 -7.18
CA VAL A 86 10.30 -4.47 -8.11
C VAL A 86 10.20 -4.00 -9.56
N LEU A 87 9.35 -3.00 -9.83
CA LEU A 87 9.15 -2.47 -11.16
C LEU A 87 10.41 -1.82 -11.74
N GLU A 88 11.13 -1.04 -10.94
CA GLU A 88 12.37 -0.39 -11.36
C GLU A 88 13.41 -1.43 -11.75
N ASN A 89 13.55 -2.50 -10.96
CA ASN A 89 14.48 -3.57 -11.29
C ASN A 89 14.09 -4.27 -12.61
N ILE A 90 12.80 -4.52 -12.84
CA ILE A 90 12.33 -5.11 -14.10
C ILE A 90 12.57 -4.14 -15.26
N SER A 91 12.25 -2.85 -15.11
CA SER A 91 12.44 -1.83 -16.16
C SER A 91 13.91 -1.73 -16.55
N ARG A 92 14.82 -1.72 -15.58
CA ARG A 92 16.27 -1.71 -15.80
C ARG A 92 16.73 -2.88 -16.67
N HIS A 93 16.19 -4.07 -16.44
CA HIS A 93 16.51 -5.25 -17.25
C HIS A 93 15.90 -5.19 -18.66
N VAL A 94 14.69 -4.66 -18.80
CA VAL A 94 14.06 -4.44 -20.11
C VAL A 94 14.84 -3.40 -20.93
N GLU A 95 15.28 -2.32 -20.31
CA GLU A 95 16.11 -1.28 -20.92
C GLU A 95 17.51 -1.81 -21.32
N ALA A 96 18.05 -2.76 -20.55
CA ALA A 96 19.27 -3.50 -20.90
C ALA A 96 19.08 -4.50 -22.07
N GLY A 97 17.90 -4.56 -22.67
CA GLY A 97 17.61 -5.37 -23.86
C GLY A 97 17.01 -6.75 -23.59
N MET A 98 16.66 -7.09 -22.35
CA MET A 98 15.96 -8.34 -22.07
C MET A 98 14.47 -8.28 -22.45
N LYS A 99 13.94 -9.42 -22.90
CA LYS A 99 12.50 -9.56 -23.14
C LYS A 99 11.71 -9.35 -21.84
N PRO A 100 10.55 -8.66 -21.87
CA PRO A 100 9.79 -8.30 -20.66
C PRO A 100 9.47 -9.45 -19.71
N ILE A 101 9.11 -10.63 -20.24
CA ILE A 101 8.80 -11.81 -19.41
C ILE A 101 10.07 -12.30 -18.68
N ASN A 102 11.20 -12.36 -19.37
CA ASN A 102 12.45 -12.80 -18.78
C ASN A 102 12.96 -11.79 -17.75
N ALA A 103 12.84 -10.49 -18.05
CA ALA A 103 13.16 -9.42 -17.13
C ALA A 103 12.28 -9.47 -15.86
N ALA A 104 10.99 -9.76 -16.00
CA ALA A 104 10.08 -9.92 -14.86
C ALA A 104 10.47 -11.11 -13.98
N LEU A 105 10.80 -12.26 -14.59
CA LEU A 105 11.19 -13.47 -13.87
C LEU A 105 12.52 -13.30 -13.14
N LEU A 106 13.52 -12.69 -13.81
CA LEU A 106 14.82 -12.41 -13.21
C LEU A 106 14.68 -11.36 -12.11
N GLY A 107 14.01 -10.25 -12.41
CA GLY A 107 13.85 -9.16 -11.47
C GLY A 107 13.11 -9.55 -10.21
N ALA A 108 12.08 -10.40 -10.33
CA ALA A 108 11.40 -10.97 -9.17
C ALA A 108 12.31 -11.89 -8.32
N ARG A 109 13.24 -12.63 -8.92
CA ARG A 109 14.19 -13.48 -8.17
C ARG A 109 15.25 -12.68 -7.42
N GLU A 110 15.73 -11.59 -8.01
CA GLU A 110 16.76 -10.73 -7.40
C GLU A 110 16.20 -9.90 -6.25
N VAL A 111 15.01 -9.33 -6.44
CA VAL A 111 14.41 -8.36 -5.51
C VAL A 111 13.46 -9.04 -4.53
N GLY A 112 12.92 -10.22 -4.86
CA GLY A 112 11.91 -10.90 -4.06
C GLY A 112 12.37 -11.22 -2.64
N PHE A 113 13.62 -11.66 -2.46
CA PHE A 113 14.16 -11.89 -1.11
C PHE A 113 14.32 -10.59 -0.33
N THR A 114 14.76 -9.52 -0.99
CA THR A 114 14.93 -8.19 -0.38
C THR A 114 13.58 -7.64 0.10
N VAL A 115 12.55 -7.67 -0.76
CA VAL A 115 11.20 -7.20 -0.41
C VAL A 115 10.62 -8.02 0.73
N LEU A 116 10.69 -9.35 0.67
CA LEU A 116 10.24 -10.20 1.78
C LEU A 116 10.95 -9.89 3.09
N SER A 117 12.27 -9.70 3.06
CA SER A 117 13.06 -9.33 4.23
C SER A 117 12.62 -7.99 4.82
N MET A 118 12.38 -6.99 3.96
CA MET A 118 11.89 -5.68 4.39
C MET A 118 10.49 -5.77 5.01
N SER A 119 9.56 -6.49 4.37
CA SER A 119 8.20 -6.67 4.90
C SER A 119 8.21 -7.40 6.25
N VAL A 120 8.99 -8.48 6.39
CA VAL A 120 9.11 -9.21 7.67
C VAL A 120 9.76 -8.33 8.74
N SER A 121 10.79 -7.56 8.38
CA SER A 121 11.44 -6.61 9.30
C SER A 121 10.47 -5.55 9.79
N LEU A 122 9.62 -5.02 8.90
CA LEU A 122 8.58 -4.07 9.24
C LEU A 122 7.62 -4.69 10.26
N VAL A 123 7.08 -5.88 9.97
CA VAL A 123 6.19 -6.59 10.89
C VAL A 123 6.87 -6.78 12.25
N ALA A 124 8.13 -7.20 12.26
CA ALA A 124 8.91 -7.43 13.49
C ALA A 124 9.06 -6.15 14.34
N VAL A 125 9.21 -4.97 13.72
CA VAL A 125 9.26 -3.69 14.42
C VAL A 125 7.92 -3.33 15.09
N PHE A 126 6.80 -3.79 14.53
CA PHE A 126 5.46 -3.55 15.10
C PHE A 126 5.03 -4.62 16.13
N ILE A 127 5.70 -5.77 16.21
CA ILE A 127 5.39 -6.83 17.20
C ILE A 127 5.38 -6.30 18.64
N PRO A 128 6.37 -5.52 19.11
CA PRO A 128 6.35 -4.95 20.47
C PRO A 128 5.12 -4.08 20.73
N LEU A 129 4.68 -3.28 19.75
CA LEU A 129 3.50 -2.44 19.87
C LEU A 129 2.21 -3.25 19.98
N LEU A 130 2.14 -4.41 19.32
CA LEU A 130 1.01 -5.34 19.44
C LEU A 130 0.98 -6.05 20.81
N LEU A 131 2.14 -6.25 21.43
CA LEU A 131 2.31 -6.88 22.75
C LEU A 131 2.17 -5.91 23.92
N MET A 132 2.18 -4.59 23.66
CA MET A 132 1.89 -3.59 24.68
C MET A 132 0.39 -3.64 25.03
N GLU A 133 0.04 -4.46 26.02
CA GLU A 133 -1.29 -4.42 26.66
C GLU A 133 -1.43 -3.12 27.46
N GLY A 134 -2.04 -2.11 26.85
CA GLY A 134 -2.37 -0.83 27.49
C GLY A 134 -2.84 0.21 26.49
N LEU A 135 -4.13 0.54 26.54
CA LEU A 135 -4.90 1.48 25.69
C LEU A 135 -4.13 2.74 25.22
N PRO A 136 -4.51 3.24 24.03
CA PRO A 136 -5.39 4.41 24.04
C PRO A 136 -6.67 4.14 23.23
N GLY A 137 -7.68 3.69 23.96
CA GLY A 137 -9.07 4.07 23.76
C GLY A 137 -9.42 5.17 24.75
#